data_AF-A0A2Z6N781-F1
#
_entry.id   AF-A0A2Z6N781-F1
#
_cell.length_a   1.000
_cell.length_b   1.000
_cell.length_c   1.000
_cell.angle_alpha   90.00
_cell.angle_beta   90.00
_cell.angle_gamma   90.00
#
_symmetry.space_group_name_H-M   'P 1'
#
loop_
_entity.id
_entity.type
_entity.pdbx_description
1 polymer ?
#
loop_
_entity_poly.entity_id
_entity_poly.type
_entity_poly.pdbx_seq_one_letter_code
_entity_poly.pdbx_strand_id
1 'polypeptide(L)'
;MTAYKSDPGRTVQQSFCYDHTRNWSVSVSWGYSVELYPSLLRAKDLETAFQTFKTWRSWSDGPFTFNTRPVSGDPCKKPLVYFMERVADAGNGLTRSEYKRYDDVSAKMCEREDYKPVLEVQYVNVSAPLLLPHYWKEAPRRQCCEIINDADGVNNVVNVKIRGCNQFESVTPR
;
A
#
# COMPACT_ATOMS: atom_id res chain seq x y z
N MET A 1 16.68 11.55 2.22
CA MET A 1 15.31 11.07 1.99
C MET A 1 14.43 12.25 1.59
N THR A 2 14.02 12.30 0.32
CA THR A 2 13.18 13.37 -0.24
C THR A 2 11.77 13.35 0.33
N ALA A 3 11.21 12.15 0.57
CA ALA A 3 9.90 11.95 1.20
C ALA A 3 9.74 12.68 2.54
N TYR A 4 10.67 12.47 3.48
CA TYR A 4 10.64 13.13 4.79
C TYR A 4 10.64 14.65 4.69
N LYS A 5 11.36 15.23 3.72
CA LYS A 5 11.38 16.68 3.51
C LYS A 5 10.05 17.21 2.95
N SER A 6 9.31 16.37 2.21
CA SER A 6 8.04 16.75 1.57
C SER A 6 6.83 16.62 2.49
N ASP A 7 6.72 15.54 3.27
CA ASP A 7 5.66 15.37 4.27
C ASP A 7 6.21 14.56 5.47
N PRO A 8 6.84 15.24 6.45
CA PRO A 8 7.45 14.57 7.60
C PRO A 8 6.43 13.77 8.41
N GLY A 9 5.22 14.29 8.59
CA GLY A 9 4.17 13.64 9.37
C GLY A 9 3.70 12.33 8.74
N ARG A 10 3.69 12.25 7.41
CA ARG A 10 3.19 11.08 6.67
C ARG A 10 4.23 9.99 6.47
N THR A 11 5.51 10.27 6.72
CA THR A 11 6.59 9.33 6.43
C THR A 11 6.39 8.00 7.18
N VAL A 12 6.35 6.90 6.44
CA VAL A 12 6.10 5.52 6.91
C VAL A 12 4.71 5.31 7.53
N GLN A 13 3.78 6.24 7.33
CA GLN A 13 2.38 6.02 7.71
C GLN A 13 1.70 5.08 6.71
N GLN A 14 1.02 4.07 7.24
CA GLN A 14 0.29 3.10 6.44
C GLN A 14 -1.16 3.57 6.21
N SER A 15 -1.64 3.44 4.97
CA SER A 15 -3.04 3.64 4.59
C SER A 15 -3.41 2.58 3.58
N PHE A 16 -4.61 2.00 3.66
CA PHE A 16 -5.07 1.01 2.69
C PHE A 16 -6.52 1.24 2.27
N CYS A 17 -6.85 0.72 1.10
CA CYS A 17 -8.12 0.86 0.42
C CYS A 17 -8.35 -0.28 -0.57
N TYR A 18 -9.57 -0.33 -1.10
CA TYR A 18 -10.06 -1.43 -1.92
C TYR A 18 -10.53 -0.93 -3.28
N ASP A 19 -10.28 -1.73 -4.31
CA ASP A 19 -10.93 -1.63 -5.61
C ASP A 19 -11.92 -2.80 -5.73
N HIS A 20 -13.20 -2.56 -5.48
CA HIS A 20 -14.21 -3.61 -5.61
C HIS A 20 -14.52 -3.97 -7.05
N THR A 21 -14.26 -3.07 -8.00
CA THR A 21 -14.48 -3.33 -9.42
C THR A 21 -13.46 -4.34 -9.94
N ARG A 22 -12.20 -4.21 -9.51
CA ARG A 22 -11.10 -5.11 -9.92
C ARG A 22 -10.79 -6.21 -8.89
N ASN A 23 -11.47 -6.22 -7.75
CA ASN A 23 -11.18 -7.07 -6.58
C ASN A 23 -9.74 -6.92 -6.07
N TRP A 24 -9.22 -5.70 -5.99
CA TRP A 24 -7.87 -5.43 -5.52
C TRP A 24 -7.85 -4.78 -4.15
N SER A 25 -6.78 -5.02 -3.40
CA SER A 25 -6.47 -4.26 -2.19
C SER A 25 -5.16 -3.50 -2.38
N VAL A 26 -5.11 -2.26 -1.91
CA VAL A 26 -3.93 -1.41 -1.99
C VAL A 26 -3.51 -1.04 -0.58
N SER A 27 -2.24 -1.24 -0.24
CA SER A 27 -1.62 -0.78 1.00
C SER A 27 -0.48 0.17 0.66
N VAL A 28 -0.54 1.39 1.18
CA VAL A 28 0.41 2.46 0.95
C VAL A 28 1.17 2.74 2.24
N SER A 29 2.47 2.45 2.27
CA SER A 29 3.41 2.94 3.28
C SER A 29 4.12 4.16 2.72
N TRP A 30 3.51 5.34 2.90
CA TRP A 30 3.96 6.55 2.20
C TRP A 30 5.40 6.90 2.55
N GLY A 31 6.20 7.26 1.54
CA GLY A 31 7.64 7.51 1.72
C GLY A 31 8.52 6.28 1.59
N TYR A 32 7.93 5.09 1.42
CA TYR A 32 8.65 3.83 1.26
C TYR A 32 8.10 2.99 0.10
N SER A 33 6.94 2.35 0.29
CA SER A 33 6.41 1.37 -0.66
C SER A 33 4.89 1.39 -0.78
N VAL A 34 4.39 0.86 -1.90
CA VAL A 34 2.99 0.49 -2.12
C VAL A 34 2.93 -1.01 -2.41
N GLU A 35 1.97 -1.68 -1.82
CA GLU A 35 1.65 -3.09 -2.07
C GLU A 35 0.28 -3.18 -2.73
N LEU A 36 0.24 -3.80 -3.92
CA LEU A 36 -0.99 -4.06 -4.67
C LEU A 36 -1.30 -5.55 -4.62
N TYR A 37 -2.44 -5.89 -4.03
CA TYR A 37 -2.92 -7.26 -3.89
C TYR A 37 -4.01 -7.52 -4.93
N PRO A 38 -3.88 -8.58 -5.76
CA PRO A 38 -4.91 -8.98 -6.72
C PRO A 38 -6.02 -9.81 -6.05
N SER A 39 -6.42 -9.40 -4.85
CA SER A 39 -7.54 -9.96 -4.10
C SER A 39 -8.01 -8.97 -3.04
N LEU A 40 -9.24 -9.14 -2.57
CA LEU A 40 -9.77 -8.40 -1.43
C LEU A 40 -9.30 -9.07 -0.13
N LEU A 41 -8.33 -8.43 0.54
CA LEU A 41 -7.84 -8.85 1.85
C LEU A 41 -8.65 -8.22 2.97
N ARG A 42 -8.67 -8.85 4.15
CA ARG A 42 -9.30 -8.23 5.32
C ARG A 42 -8.40 -7.12 5.84
N ALA A 43 -9.00 -6.09 6.44
CA ALA A 43 -8.27 -5.01 7.12
C ALA A 43 -7.22 -5.56 8.10
N LYS A 44 -7.59 -6.57 8.91
CA LYS A 44 -6.67 -7.25 9.83
C LYS A 44 -5.44 -7.85 9.12
N ASP A 45 -5.63 -8.41 7.92
CA ASP A 45 -4.53 -9.03 7.16
C ASP A 45 -3.61 -7.96 6.56
N LEU A 46 -4.15 -6.82 6.11
CA LEU A 46 -3.38 -5.68 5.60
C LEU A 46 -2.60 -4.95 6.71
N GLU A 47 -3.15 -4.90 7.92
CA GLU A 47 -2.50 -4.32 9.11
C GLU A 47 -1.45 -5.25 9.71
N THR A 48 -1.55 -6.56 9.47
CA THR A 48 -0.60 -7.54 10.00
C THR A 48 0.58 -7.70 9.04
N ALA A 49 1.77 -7.30 9.49
CA ALA A 49 2.98 -7.39 8.69
C ALA A 49 3.37 -8.85 8.36
N PHE A 50 4.01 -9.05 7.21
CA PHE A 50 4.59 -10.34 6.86
C PHE A 50 5.75 -10.73 7.78
N GLN A 51 5.83 -12.01 8.13
CA GLN A 51 6.98 -12.56 8.84
C GLN A 51 8.14 -12.81 7.89
N THR A 52 9.02 -11.82 7.75
CA THR A 52 10.23 -11.89 6.91
C THR A 52 11.49 -12.18 7.71
N PHE A 53 11.36 -12.43 9.01
CA PHE A 53 12.45 -12.61 9.95
C PHE A 53 12.26 -13.90 10.76
N LYS A 54 13.36 -14.41 11.29
CA LYS A 54 13.42 -15.62 12.12
C LYS A 54 14.22 -15.35 13.38
N THR A 55 14.01 -16.15 14.41
CA THR A 55 14.85 -16.07 15.62
C THR A 55 16.32 -16.33 15.27
N TRP A 56 17.22 -15.51 15.78
CA TRP A 56 18.65 -15.60 15.42
C TRP A 56 19.32 -16.92 15.82
N ARG A 57 18.91 -17.54 16.94
CA ARG A 57 19.57 -18.73 17.49
C ARG A 57 18.95 -20.05 17.00
N SER A 58 17.63 -20.15 16.97
CA SER A 58 16.90 -21.36 16.59
C SER A 58 16.43 -21.37 15.13
N TRP A 59 16.53 -20.25 14.41
CA TRP A 59 15.94 -20.09 13.07
C TRP A 59 14.46 -20.50 12.99
N SER A 60 13.77 -20.44 14.13
CA SER A 60 12.35 -20.72 14.28
C SER A 60 11.53 -19.47 13.97
N ASP A 61 10.25 -19.70 13.73
CA ASP A 61 9.26 -18.68 13.40
C ASP A 61 8.72 -17.93 14.65
N GLY A 62 9.44 -18.00 15.77
CA GLY A 62 9.06 -17.36 17.02
C GLY A 62 9.71 -18.02 18.24
N PRO A 63 9.36 -17.56 19.46
CA PRO A 63 8.29 -16.58 19.74
C PRO A 63 8.70 -15.12 19.47
N PHE A 64 7.72 -14.31 19.05
CA PHE A 64 7.85 -12.84 18.91
C PHE A 64 6.72 -12.16 19.71
N THR A 65 6.94 -10.90 20.13
CA THR A 65 5.98 -10.15 20.96
C THR A 65 4.89 -9.43 20.17
N PHE A 66 4.95 -9.50 18.84
CA PHE A 66 4.02 -8.84 17.93
C PHE A 66 3.47 -9.84 16.91
N ASN A 67 2.27 -9.54 16.43
CA ASN A 67 1.59 -10.39 15.46
C ASN A 67 2.20 -10.22 14.07
N THR A 68 2.42 -11.34 13.40
CA THR A 68 2.86 -11.43 12.01
C THR A 68 1.96 -12.41 11.26
N ARG A 69 1.98 -12.32 9.93
CA ARG A 69 1.34 -13.31 9.05
C ARG A 69 2.40 -14.04 8.22
N PRO A 70 2.23 -15.33 7.93
CA PRO A 70 3.18 -16.08 7.13
C PRO A 70 3.24 -15.55 5.70
N VAL A 71 4.42 -15.59 5.10
CA VAL A 71 4.59 -15.32 3.66
C VAL A 71 4.18 -16.56 2.89
N SER A 72 3.20 -16.43 1.98
CA SER A 72 2.79 -17.55 1.15
C SER A 72 3.88 -17.95 0.15
N GLY A 73 4.07 -19.24 -0.07
CA GLY A 73 4.88 -19.76 -1.18
C GLY A 73 4.20 -19.61 -2.55
N ASP A 74 2.88 -19.42 -2.57
CA ASP A 74 2.11 -19.21 -3.80
C ASP A 74 2.35 -17.77 -4.33
N PRO A 75 2.94 -17.61 -5.53
CA PRO A 75 3.20 -16.29 -6.09
C PRO A 75 1.92 -15.48 -6.34
N CYS A 76 0.78 -16.13 -6.58
CA CYS A 76 -0.50 -15.47 -6.80
C CYS A 76 -1.09 -14.83 -5.52
N LYS A 77 -0.57 -15.22 -4.34
CA LYS A 77 -0.99 -14.67 -3.04
C LYS A 77 -0.07 -13.57 -2.53
N LYS A 78 1.01 -13.27 -3.26
CA LYS A 78 1.94 -12.20 -2.90
C LYS A 78 1.47 -10.88 -3.52
N PRO A 79 1.65 -9.74 -2.83
CA PRO A 79 1.43 -8.46 -3.45
C PRO A 79 2.51 -8.14 -4.48
N LEU A 80 2.16 -7.33 -5.46
CA LEU A 80 3.14 -6.60 -6.25
C LEU A 80 3.61 -5.40 -5.42
N VAL A 81 4.92 -5.23 -5.29
CA VAL A 81 5.53 -4.17 -4.48
C VAL A 81 6.07 -3.07 -5.40
N TYR A 82 5.81 -1.82 -5.03
CA TYR A 82 6.25 -0.63 -5.73
C TYR A 82 7.03 0.25 -4.76
N PHE A 83 8.19 0.76 -5.16
CA PHE A 83 8.99 1.66 -4.32
C PHE A 83 8.87 3.09 -4.80
N MET A 84 8.94 4.04 -3.86
CA MET A 84 8.88 5.46 -4.21
C MET A 84 10.05 5.84 -5.12
N GLU A 85 9.74 6.31 -6.33
CA GLU A 85 10.72 6.80 -7.30
C GLU A 85 10.93 8.31 -7.13
N ARG A 86 9.83 9.07 -6.94
CA ARG A 86 9.89 10.52 -6.74
C ARG A 86 8.70 11.05 -5.95
N VAL A 87 8.89 12.23 -5.38
CA VAL A 87 7.87 13.01 -4.68
C VAL A 87 8.00 14.47 -5.10
N ALA A 88 6.85 15.12 -5.31
CA ALA A 88 6.75 16.52 -5.67
C ALA A 88 5.66 17.20 -4.84
N ASP A 89 5.87 18.50 -4.58
CA ASP A 89 4.81 19.38 -4.11
C ASP A 89 3.88 19.67 -5.29
N ALA A 90 2.60 19.31 -5.14
CA ALA A 90 1.58 19.52 -6.14
C ALA A 90 0.85 20.87 -5.96
N GLY A 91 1.30 21.71 -5.02
CA GLY A 91 0.68 22.97 -4.65
C GLY A 91 -0.53 22.79 -3.73
N ASN A 92 -1.00 23.90 -3.15
CA ASN A 92 -2.17 23.94 -2.26
C ASN A 92 -2.10 22.95 -1.06
N GLY A 93 -0.89 22.66 -0.57
CA GLY A 93 -0.70 21.70 0.52
C GLY A 93 -0.95 20.25 0.11
N LEU A 94 -0.83 19.92 -1.19
CA LEU A 94 -0.97 18.56 -1.71
C LEU A 94 0.41 18.00 -2.09
N THR A 95 0.68 16.76 -1.71
CA THR A 95 1.84 16.01 -2.17
C THR A 95 1.44 15.04 -3.27
N ARG A 96 2.30 14.88 -4.27
CA ARG A 96 2.17 13.84 -5.29
C ARG A 96 3.44 13.01 -5.31
N SER A 97 3.28 11.70 -5.20
CA SER A 97 4.36 10.73 -5.18
C SER A 97 4.12 9.67 -6.23
N GLU A 98 5.19 9.24 -6.88
CA GLU A 98 5.17 8.19 -7.89
C GLU A 98 5.97 7.00 -7.37
N TYR A 99 5.39 5.82 -7.52
CA TYR A 99 5.98 4.55 -7.11
C TYR A 99 6.11 3.67 -8.32
N LYS A 100 7.29 3.08 -8.49
CA LYS A 100 7.61 2.20 -9.61
C LYS A 100 7.65 0.76 -9.14
N ARG A 101 7.12 -0.16 -9.96
CA ARG A 101 7.10 -1.57 -9.64
C ARG A 101 8.51 -2.13 -9.43
N TYR A 102 8.66 -2.94 -8.41
CA TYR A 102 9.85 -3.75 -8.19
C TYR A 102 9.67 -5.10 -8.91
N ASP A 103 10.40 -5.27 -10.00
CA ASP A 103 10.45 -6.54 -10.73
C ASP A 103 11.59 -7.40 -10.17
N ASP A 104 11.25 -8.36 -9.30
CA ASP A 104 12.18 -9.39 -8.88
C ASP A 104 12.35 -10.42 -10.01
N VAL A 105 13.46 -10.32 -10.74
CA VAL A 105 13.82 -11.20 -11.87
C VAL A 105 13.88 -12.68 -11.45
N SER A 106 14.09 -12.96 -10.16
CA SER A 106 14.18 -14.33 -9.64
C SER A 106 12.84 -14.89 -9.14
N ALA A 107 11.82 -14.05 -9.00
CA ALA A 107 10.53 -14.47 -8.49
C ALA A 107 9.70 -15.16 -9.58
N LYS A 108 9.10 -16.31 -9.23
CA LYS A 108 8.07 -16.94 -10.08
C LYS A 108 6.86 -16.00 -10.16
N MET A 109 6.40 -15.72 -11.36
CA MET A 109 5.17 -14.96 -11.58
C MET A 109 3.94 -15.88 -11.44
N CYS A 110 2.81 -15.28 -11.09
CA CYS A 110 1.52 -15.96 -11.12
C CYS A 110 1.06 -16.14 -12.57
N GLU A 111 0.66 -17.35 -12.95
CA GLU A 111 0.21 -17.68 -14.31
C GLU A 111 -1.31 -17.58 -14.50
N ARG A 112 -2.07 -17.21 -13.47
CA ARG A 112 -3.52 -17.15 -13.56
C ARG A 112 -3.99 -15.98 -14.42
N GLU A 113 -5.02 -16.21 -15.22
CA GLU A 113 -5.59 -15.21 -16.14
C GLU A 113 -6.12 -13.95 -15.41
N ASP A 114 -6.74 -14.14 -14.24
CA ASP A 114 -7.23 -13.05 -13.38
C ASP A 114 -6.10 -12.18 -12.79
N TYR A 115 -4.87 -12.66 -12.80
CA TYR A 115 -3.69 -11.95 -12.34
C TYR A 115 -3.04 -11.08 -13.45
N LYS A 116 -3.34 -11.34 -14.74
CA LYS A 116 -2.75 -10.57 -15.84
C LYS A 116 -3.01 -9.06 -15.76
N PRO A 117 -4.24 -8.57 -15.45
CA PRO A 117 -4.50 -7.14 -15.38
C PRO A 117 -3.67 -6.42 -14.30
N VAL A 118 -3.34 -7.11 -13.20
CA VAL A 118 -2.50 -6.50 -12.14
C VAL A 118 -1.02 -6.45 -12.54
N LEU A 119 -0.57 -7.38 -13.41
CA LEU A 119 0.78 -7.40 -13.97
C LEU A 119 1.02 -6.32 -15.04
N GLU A 120 -0.01 -5.68 -15.54
CA GLU A 120 0.14 -4.56 -16.49
C GLU A 120 0.41 -3.23 -15.77
N VAL A 121 0.12 -3.17 -14.47
CA VAL A 121 0.39 -1.99 -13.64
C VAL A 121 1.90 -1.89 -13.39
N GLN A 122 2.49 -0.78 -13.83
CA GLN A 122 3.92 -0.46 -13.69
C GLN A 122 4.16 0.65 -12.67
N TYR A 123 3.18 1.55 -12.53
CA TYR A 123 3.28 2.70 -11.66
C TYR A 123 2.07 2.84 -10.75
N VAL A 124 2.31 3.34 -9.54
CA VAL A 124 1.25 3.81 -8.66
C VAL A 124 1.52 5.27 -8.33
N ASN A 125 0.58 6.14 -8.65
CA ASN A 125 0.61 7.54 -8.26
C ASN A 125 -0.19 7.72 -6.99
N VAL A 126 0.43 8.25 -5.94
CA VAL A 126 -0.25 8.56 -4.68
C VAL A 126 -0.29 10.06 -4.50
N SER A 127 -1.50 10.60 -4.35
CA SER A 127 -1.76 11.98 -3.95
C SER A 127 -2.22 12.02 -2.50
N ALA A 128 -1.78 13.02 -1.73
CA ALA A 128 -2.18 13.17 -0.34
C ALA A 128 -2.11 14.62 0.12
N PRO A 129 -3.09 15.14 0.88
CA PRO A 129 -2.94 16.42 1.55
C PRO A 129 -1.84 16.32 2.61
N LEU A 130 -1.10 17.40 2.85
CA LEU A 130 -0.02 17.44 3.82
C LEU A 130 -0.53 17.01 5.20
N LEU A 131 0.16 16.05 5.85
CA LEU A 131 -0.22 15.61 7.19
C LEU A 131 0.28 16.58 8.26
N LEU A 132 -0.52 17.60 8.51
CA LEU A 132 -0.24 18.60 9.53
C LEU A 132 -0.25 17.99 10.96
N PRO A 133 0.59 18.50 11.89
CA PRO A 133 0.71 17.93 13.24
C PRO A 133 -0.60 17.87 14.06
N HIS A 134 -1.59 18.73 13.78
CA HIS A 134 -2.85 18.74 14.53
C HIS A 134 -3.72 17.50 14.27
N TYR A 135 -3.63 16.89 13.08
CA TYR A 135 -4.38 15.67 12.75
C TYR A 135 -4.06 14.49 13.68
N TRP A 136 -2.87 14.48 14.29
CA TRP A 136 -2.47 13.46 15.27
C TRP A 136 -3.27 13.51 16.58
N LYS A 137 -3.93 14.65 16.84
CA LYS A 137 -4.76 14.86 18.02
C LYS A 137 -6.23 14.51 17.76
N GLU A 138 -6.59 14.23 16.51
CA GLU A 138 -7.95 13.91 16.09
C GLU A 138 -8.12 12.38 15.97
N ALA A 139 -9.37 11.92 16.10
CA ALA A 139 -9.76 10.55 15.83
C ALA A 139 -10.53 10.49 14.51
N PRO A 140 -10.31 9.48 13.65
CA PRO A 140 -9.34 8.38 13.77
C PRO A 140 -7.90 8.83 13.46
N ARG A 141 -6.91 8.25 14.18
CA ARG A 141 -5.48 8.58 14.01
C ARG A 141 -4.86 8.02 12.71
N ARG A 142 -5.57 7.14 12.00
CA ARG A 142 -5.16 6.55 10.73
C ARG A 142 -5.86 7.27 9.57
N GLN A 143 -5.15 7.41 8.45
CA GLN A 143 -5.74 7.84 7.18
C GLN A 143 -6.16 6.65 6.31
N CYS A 144 -7.16 6.87 5.48
CA CYS A 144 -7.67 5.92 4.51
C CYS A 144 -7.25 6.35 3.11
N CYS A 145 -7.42 5.48 2.12
CA CYS A 145 -7.23 5.86 0.73
C CYS A 145 -8.44 5.52 -0.12
N GLU A 146 -8.42 6.00 -1.35
CA GLU A 146 -9.34 5.61 -2.40
C GLU A 146 -8.60 5.53 -3.71
N ILE A 147 -9.06 4.66 -4.60
CA ILE A 147 -8.51 4.52 -5.94
C ILE A 147 -9.34 5.42 -6.85
N ILE A 148 -8.65 6.32 -7.55
CA ILE A 148 -9.27 7.19 -8.54
C ILE A 148 -9.27 6.42 -9.85
N ASN A 149 -10.44 5.90 -10.21
CA ASN A 149 -10.64 5.24 -11.49
C ASN A 149 -10.68 6.30 -12.58
N ASP A 150 -9.75 6.23 -13.54
CA ASP A 150 -9.94 6.90 -14.81
C ASP A 150 -11.01 6.16 -15.61
N ALA A 151 -11.85 6.89 -16.35
CA ALA A 151 -12.95 6.34 -17.14
C ALA A 151 -12.47 5.38 -18.26
N ASP A 152 -11.18 5.41 -18.60
CA ASP A 152 -10.56 4.65 -19.68
C ASP A 152 -9.65 3.55 -19.12
N GLY A 153 -10.17 2.33 -19.04
CA GLY A 153 -9.39 1.07 -19.04
C GLY A 153 -8.32 0.89 -17.96
N VAL A 154 -7.70 -0.29 -17.95
CA VAL A 154 -6.50 -0.55 -17.12
C VAL A 154 -5.33 0.16 -17.78
N ASN A 155 -5.11 1.43 -17.43
CA ASN A 155 -3.84 2.08 -17.72
C ASN A 155 -2.73 1.41 -16.89
N ASN A 156 -1.50 1.44 -17.39
CA ASN A 156 -0.30 0.97 -16.69
C ASN A 156 0.00 1.74 -15.38
N VAL A 157 -0.87 2.69 -15.00
CA VAL A 157 -0.78 3.53 -13.81
C VAL A 157 -2.06 3.40 -12.98
N VAL A 158 -1.91 3.15 -11.68
CA VAL A 158 -3.02 3.24 -10.71
C VAL A 158 -2.89 4.55 -9.94
N ASN A 159 -3.97 5.33 -9.89
CA ASN A 159 -4.02 6.57 -9.11
C ASN A 159 -4.70 6.32 -7.76
N VAL A 160 -4.01 6.65 -6.68
CA VAL A 160 -4.47 6.50 -5.29
C VAL A 160 -4.48 7.87 -4.63
N LYS A 161 -5.51 8.14 -3.85
CA LYS A 161 -5.62 9.36 -3.03
C LYS A 161 -5.74 8.99 -1.57
N ILE A 162 -4.82 9.47 -0.75
CA ILE A 162 -4.91 9.37 0.70
C ILE A 162 -5.78 10.52 1.21
N ARG A 163 -6.69 10.21 2.12
CA ARG A 163 -7.62 11.16 2.74
C ARG A 163 -7.98 10.74 4.16
N GLY A 164 -8.74 11.59 4.85
CA GLY A 164 -9.42 11.18 6.08
C GLY A 164 -10.34 9.98 5.81
N CYS A 165 -10.47 9.10 6.80
CA CYS A 165 -11.40 7.99 6.74
C CYS A 165 -12.85 8.48 6.81
N ASN A 166 -13.71 7.91 5.98
CA ASN A 166 -15.15 8.05 6.10
C ASN A 166 -15.67 7.35 7.36
N GLN A 167 -16.91 7.67 7.73
CA GLN A 167 -17.56 7.02 8.86
C GLN A 167 -17.51 5.49 8.72
N PHE A 168 -16.98 4.82 9.74
CA PHE A 168 -16.77 3.36 9.83
C PHE A 168 -15.71 2.75 8.90
N GLU A 169 -15.12 3.50 7.96
CA GLU A 169 -14.11 2.96 7.02
C GLU A 169 -12.84 2.48 7.73
N SER A 170 -12.51 3.08 8.88
CA SER A 170 -11.38 2.65 9.72
C SER A 170 -11.64 1.34 10.47
N VAL A 171 -12.88 0.86 10.52
CA VAL A 171 -13.30 -0.33 11.29
C VAL A 171 -13.75 -1.45 10.35
N THR A 172 -14.48 -1.11 9.29
CA THR A 172 -15.03 -2.05 8.31
C THR A 172 -14.60 -1.65 6.89
N PRO A 173 -14.09 -2.59 6.08
CA PRO A 173 -13.95 -2.39 4.64
C PRO A 173 -15.31 -2.00 4.06
N ARG A 174 -15.38 -0.88 3.34
CA ARG A 174 -16.49 -0.56 2.45
C ARG A 174 -16.11 -0.92 1.04
#